data_AF-A0A6P0RKN3-F1
#
_entry.id   AF-A0A6P0RKN3-F1
#
_cell.length_a   1.000
_cell.length_b   1.000
_cell.length_c   1.000
_cell.angle_alpha   90.00
_cell.angle_beta   90.00
_cell.angle_gamma   90.00
#
_symmetry.space_group_name_H-M   'P 1'
#
loop_
_entity.id
_entity.type
_entity.pdbx_description
1 polymer ?
#
loop_
_entity_poly.entity_id
_entity_poly.type
_entity_poly.pdbx_seq_one_letter_code
_entity_poly.pdbx_strand_id
1 'polypeptide(L)' 'MVMTSDSYEKKMKQQANTIILEFSGGDSDDIRDLRRGEGKIFQRIGRTIAQLQEQGQASENVQPIIVITKKKKSKKGLLD' A
#
# COMPACT_ATOMS: atom_id res chain seq x y z
N MET A 1 -5.24 40.69 0.95
CA MET A 1 -4.38 39.56 1.36
C MET A 1 -3.79 38.98 0.09
N VAL A 2 -2.53 39.33 -0.25
CA VAL A 2 -1.89 38.90 -1.49
C VAL A 2 -1.20 37.57 -1.19
N MET A 3 -1.72 36.48 -1.76
CA MET A 3 -1.03 35.18 -1.70
C MET A 3 0.15 35.26 -2.67
N THR A 4 1.38 35.19 -2.15
CA THR A 4 2.60 35.26 -2.95
C THR A 4 2.83 33.95 -3.68
N SER A 5 3.30 34.03 -4.93
CA SER A 5 3.54 32.89 -5.82
C SER A 5 4.45 31.82 -5.22
N ASP A 6 5.35 32.21 -4.32
CA ASP A 6 6.26 31.32 -3.59
C ASP A 6 5.50 30.28 -2.73
N SER A 7 4.34 30.65 -2.20
CA SER A 7 3.48 29.75 -1.40
C SER A 7 2.76 28.71 -2.26
N TYR A 8 2.47 29.04 -3.53
CA TYR A 8 1.89 28.12 -4.51
C TYR A 8 2.95 27.14 -5.02
N GLU A 9 4.17 27.60 -5.32
CA GLU A 9 5.26 26.71 -5.74
C GLU A 9 5.67 25.72 -4.65
N LYS A 10 5.65 26.14 -3.38
CA LYS A 10 5.96 25.26 -2.24
C LYS A 10 4.90 24.16 -2.05
N LYS A 11 3.63 24.44 -2.36
CA LYS A 11 2.54 23.45 -2.40
C LYS A 11 2.68 22.45 -3.55
N MET A 12 3.22 22.88 -4.70
CA MET A 12 3.42 22.03 -5.88
C MET A 12 4.69 21.17 -5.81
N LYS A 13 5.63 21.49 -4.91
CA LYS A 13 6.86 20.73 -4.66
C LYS A 13 6.75 19.67 -3.57
N GLN A 14 5.56 19.39 -3.06
CA GLN A 14 5.34 18.14 -2.35
C GLN A 14 5.26 17.02 -3.39
N GLN A 15 6.45 16.59 -3.83
CA GLN A 15 6.68 15.40 -4.63
C GLN A 15 5.71 14.33 -4.13
N ALA A 16 4.90 13.76 -5.03
CA ALA A 16 3.99 12.67 -4.68
C ALA A 16 4.82 11.54 -4.05
N ASN A 17 4.85 11.51 -2.72
CA ASN A 17 5.63 10.55 -1.96
C ASN A 17 5.00 9.19 -2.22
N THR A 18 5.59 8.43 -3.13
CA THR A 18 5.16 7.07 -3.41
C THR A 18 5.59 6.21 -2.23
N ILE A 19 4.61 5.73 -1.47
CA ILE A 19 4.84 4.86 -0.32
C ILE A 19 4.70 3.42 -0.79
N ILE A 20 5.79 2.65 -0.73
CA ILE A 20 5.81 1.22 -1.05
C ILE A 20 5.91 0.46 0.27
N LEU A 21 4.94 -0.42 0.52
CA LEU A 21 4.88 -1.25 1.71
C LEU A 21 4.92 -2.73 1.32
N GLU A 22 5.75 -3.50 2.00
CA GLU A 22 5.80 -4.95 1.85
C GLU A 22 5.06 -5.62 3.01
N PHE A 23 4.12 -6.51 2.67
CA PHE A 23 3.42 -7.35 3.64
C PHE A 23 3.81 -8.81 3.40
N SER A 24 4.57 -9.38 4.33
CA SER A 24 4.94 -10.79 4.30
C SER A 24 3.90 -11.67 5.00
N GLY A 25 3.87 -12.97 4.67
CA GLY A 25 3.23 -13.99 5.50
C GLY A 25 1.76 -14.27 5.19
N GLY A 26 1.29 -13.97 3.98
CA GLY A 26 -0.04 -14.41 3.52
C GLY A 26 0.02 -15.81 2.92
N ASP A 27 -0.79 -16.72 3.45
CA ASP A 27 -1.08 -18.00 2.80
C ASP A 27 -2.15 -17.84 1.70
N SER A 28 -2.56 -18.96 1.08
CA SER A 28 -3.54 -18.89 -0.02
C SER A 28 -4.93 -18.45 0.45
N ASP A 29 -5.29 -18.75 1.69
CA ASP A 29 -6.60 -18.38 2.26
C ASP A 29 -6.59 -16.90 2.64
N ASP A 30 -5.50 -16.41 3.26
CA ASP A 30 -5.33 -15.00 3.57
C ASP A 30 -5.42 -14.11 2.31
N ILE A 31 -4.84 -14.57 1.20
CA ILE A 31 -4.92 -13.87 -0.10
C ILE A 31 -6.34 -13.92 -0.68
N ARG A 32 -7.08 -15.02 -0.48
CA ARG A 32 -8.47 -15.12 -0.91
C ARG A 32 -9.36 -14.15 -0.14
N ASP A 33 -9.17 -14.06 1.17
CA ASP A 33 -9.95 -13.17 2.03
C ASP A 33 -9.62 -11.71 1.74
N LEU A 34 -8.33 -11.38 1.51
CA LEU A 34 -7.93 -10.05 1.06
C LEU A 34 -8.64 -9.62 -0.23
N ARG A 35 -8.79 -10.53 -1.21
CA ARG A 35 -9.51 -10.26 -2.47
C ARG A 35 -11.00 -10.03 -2.28
N ARG A 36 -11.58 -10.49 -1.16
CA ARG A 36 -12.99 -10.25 -0.78
C ARG A 36 -13.17 -8.99 0.06
N GLY A 37 -12.09 -8.28 0.39
CA GLY A 37 -12.14 -7.14 1.31
C GLY A 37 -12.25 -7.55 2.78
N GLU A 38 -11.78 -8.75 3.11
CA GLU A 38 -11.91 -9.35 4.43
C GLU A 38 -10.56 -9.86 4.95
N GLY A 39 -10.55 -10.35 6.20
CA GLY A 39 -9.41 -11.03 6.79
C GLY A 39 -8.33 -10.11 7.36
N LYS A 40 -7.35 -10.74 8.01
CA LYS A 40 -6.31 -10.06 8.80
C LYS A 40 -5.42 -9.12 7.96
N ILE A 41 -5.13 -9.50 6.72
CA ILE A 41 -4.27 -8.69 5.83
C ILE A 41 -5.00 -7.43 5.40
N PHE A 42 -6.28 -7.52 5.02
CA PHE A 42 -7.08 -6.36 4.65
C PHE A 42 -7.17 -5.35 5.80
N GLN A 43 -7.49 -5.84 7.01
CA GLN A 43 -7.54 -5.01 8.22
C GLN A 43 -6.19 -4.34 8.51
N ARG A 44 -5.09 -5.06 8.32
CA ARG A 44 -3.73 -4.53 8.53
C ARG A 44 -3.39 -3.43 7.52
N ILE A 45 -3.74 -3.61 6.25
CA ILE A 45 -3.56 -2.58 5.20
C ILE A 45 -4.36 -1.32 5.58
N GLY A 46 -5.64 -1.47 5.95
CA GLY A 46 -6.48 -0.35 6.36
C GLY A 46 -5.91 0.44 7.54
N ARG A 47 -5.45 -0.26 8.60
CA ARG A 47 -4.78 0.39 9.74
C ARG A 47 -3.50 1.13 9.33
N THR A 48 -2.72 0.54 8.43
CA THR A 48 -1.48 1.17 7.95
C THR A 48 -1.78 2.44 7.16
N ILE A 49 -2.79 2.43 6.29
CA ILE A 49 -3.22 3.63 5.56
C ILE A 49 -3.69 4.72 6.54
N ALA A 50 -4.51 4.37 7.54
CA ALA A 50 -4.97 5.32 8.54
C ALA A 50 -3.80 5.97 9.31
N GLN A 51 -2.79 5.17 9.71
CA GLN A 51 -1.59 5.69 10.36
C GLN A 51 -0.79 6.63 9.46
N LEU A 52 -0.66 6.32 8.17
CA LEU A 52 0.01 7.19 7.21
C LEU A 52 -0.74 8.50 7.00
N GLN A 53 -2.08 8.48 7.05
CA GLN A 53 -2.90 9.68 6.99
C GLN A 53 -2.74 10.54 8.25
N GLU A 54 -2.78 9.94 9.43
CA GLU A 54 -2.54 10.63 10.72
C GLU A 54 -1.16 11.30 10.78
N GLN A 55 -0.14 10.67 10.18
CA GLN A 55 1.22 11.20 10.09
C GLN A 55 1.39 12.27 9.00
N GLY A 56 0.34 12.57 8.23
CA GLY A 56 0.38 13.51 7.10
C GLY A 56 1.21 13.00 5.92
N GLN A 57 1.51 11.70 5.87
CA GLN A 57 2.28 11.07 4.79
C GLN A 57 1.40 10.64 3.61
N ALA A 58 0.12 10.35 3.86
CA ALA A 58 -0.87 10.03 2.84
C ALA A 58 -2.05 11.01 2.90
N SER A 59 -2.63 11.32 1.74
CA SER A 59 -3.86 12.11 1.66
C SER A 59 -5.07 11.32 2.17
N GLU A 60 -6.08 12.03 2.69
CA GLU A 60 -7.39 11.44 3.04
C GLU A 60 -8.04 10.68 1.88
N ASN A 61 -7.80 11.13 0.63
CA ASN A 61 -8.38 10.54 -0.58
C ASN A 61 -7.39 9.66 -1.36
N VAL A 62 -6.41 9.04 -0.67
CA VAL A 62 -5.42 8.18 -1.31
C VAL A 62 -6.08 6.93 -1.94
N GLN A 63 -5.70 6.58 -3.17
CA GLN A 63 -6.10 5.35 -3.82
C GLN A 63 -4.97 4.31 -3.71
N PRO A 64 -5.10 3.26 -2.87
CA PRO A 64 -4.06 2.25 -2.73
C PRO A 64 -4.07 1.27 -3.92
N ILE A 65 -2.89 0.98 -4.45
CA ILE A 65 -2.67 -0.11 -5.42
C ILE A 65 -2.07 -1.30 -4.67
N ILE A 66 -2.72 -2.46 -4.74
CA ILE A 66 -2.27 -3.68 -4.04
C ILE A 66 -1.76 -4.69 -5.08
N VAL A 67 -0.49 -5.08 -4.96
CA VAL A 67 0.15 -6.10 -5.81
C VAL A 67 0.39 -7.36 -4.99
N ILE A 68 -0.13 -8.50 -5.45
CA ILE A 68 0.01 -9.79 -4.77
C ILE A 68 0.98 -10.66 -5.57
N THR A 69 2.13 -10.96 -4.99
CA THR A 69 3.13 -11.84 -5.60
C THR A 69 3.10 -13.23 -4.98
N LYS A 70 3.25 -14.28 -5.80
CA LYS A 70 3.37 -15.66 -5.33
C LYS A 70 4.72 -16.23 -5.76
N LYS A 71 5.47 -16.79 -4.81
CA LYS A 71 6.71 -17.51 -5.13
C LYS A 71 6.37 -18.71 -6.02
N LYS A 72 7.01 -18.79 -7.20
CA LYS A 72 6.88 -19.95 -8.09
C LYS A 72 7.41 -21.18 -7.36
N LYS A 73 6.59 -22.23 -7.23
CA LYS A 73 7.05 -23.51 -6.68
C LYS A 73 8.10 -24.09 -7.62
N SER A 74 9.27 -24.46 -7.11
CA SER A 74 10.23 -25.26 -7.87
C SER A 74 9.57 -26.59 -8.17
N LYS A 75 9.45 -26.96 -9.45
CA LYS A 75 9.09 -28.33 -9.81
C LYS A 75 10.28 -29.20 -9.42
N LYS A 76 10.28 -29.75 -8.20
CA LYS A 76 11.17 -30.86 -7.88
C LYS A 76 10.69 -32.00 -8.78
N GLY A 77 11.51 -32.34 -9.78
CA GLY A 77 11.17 -33.34 -10.78
C GLY A 77 10.87 -34.67 -10.10
N LEU A 78 9.99 -35.46 -10.69
CA LEU A 78 9.62 -36.81 -10.24
C LEU A 78 10.78 -37.84 -10.36
N LEU A 79 12.00 -37.37 -10.67
CA LEU A 79 13.17 -38.17 -11.07
C LEU A 79 14.45 -37.73 -10.32
N ASP A 80 14.31 -37.05 -9.18
CA ASP A 80 15.41 -36.71 -8.26
C ASP A 80 15.12 -37.31 -6.88
#